data_AF-A3PC53-F1
#
_entry.id   AF-A3PC53-F1
#
_cell.length_a   1.000
_cell.length_b   1.000
_cell.length_c   1.000
_cell.angle_alpha   90.00
_cell.angle_beta   90.00
_cell.angle_gamma   90.00
#
_symmetry.space_group_name_H-M   'P 1'
#
loop_
_entity.id
_entity.type
_entity.pdbx_description
1 polymer ?
#
loop_
_entity_poly.entity_id
_entity_poly.type
_entity_poly.pdbx_seq_one_letter_code
_entity_poly.pdbx_strand_id
1 'polypeptide(L)'
;MRKISILNLFIGYFILLAWNFNKPVYSSARILNCNGAIPRKTACLIRANSFKATIRRIDVCQSNPFPNYRSSPDFSGAKCINLLNSELSSQNDLNENKKFYLSEDMNIKKGGYSFISIIFKNNFTVSGKYKSGNYFWATSKEGPTKVIQSKSNISIPKEFNTKLTNWRGEKNIDNKYCVNNGGTTSRCDLQYNGFKMTGIGMDSNFIEASGNRTKYMFFVSELSPIVNLNQNAEGYFSLNLEKNLEVYGNGSAVTSISIAPFKFKTRYISEAQ
;
A
#
# COMPACT_ATOMS: atom_id res chain seq x y z
N MET A 1 49.56 7.20 -41.13
CA MET A 1 48.12 7.28 -40.79
C MET A 1 47.79 6.17 -39.81
N ARG A 2 47.50 6.50 -38.55
CA ARG A 2 47.20 5.51 -37.50
C ARG A 2 45.81 4.91 -37.76
N LYS A 3 45.74 3.59 -38.00
CA LYS A 3 44.49 2.83 -38.04
C LYS A 3 43.90 2.81 -36.63
N ILE A 4 43.00 3.75 -36.33
CA ILE A 4 42.14 3.66 -35.15
C ILE A 4 41.20 2.49 -35.44
N SER A 5 41.44 1.37 -34.76
CA SER A 5 40.63 0.17 -34.87
C SER A 5 39.20 0.51 -34.45
N ILE A 6 38.24 0.29 -35.35
CA ILE A 6 36.79 0.42 -35.12
C ILE A 6 36.38 -0.31 -33.82
N LEU A 7 37.10 -1.37 -33.45
CA LEU A 7 36.91 -2.12 -32.21
C LEU A 7 37.05 -1.24 -30.94
N ASN A 8 37.99 -0.28 -30.92
CA ASN A 8 38.21 0.61 -29.78
C ASN A 8 37.10 1.67 -29.66
N LEU A 9 36.45 2.03 -30.77
CA LEU A 9 35.26 2.90 -30.79
C LEU A 9 34.03 2.17 -30.23
N PHE A 10 33.87 0.88 -30.55
CA PHE A 10 32.78 0.07 -29.99
C PHE A 10 32.93 -0.20 -28.49
N ILE A 11 34.15 -0.46 -28.01
CA ILE A 11 34.40 -0.67 -26.58
C ILE A 11 34.16 0.62 -25.78
N GLY A 12 34.60 1.78 -26.30
CA GLY A 12 34.31 3.08 -25.69
C GLY A 12 32.81 3.39 -25.62
N TYR A 13 32.06 3.03 -26.65
CA TYR A 13 30.60 3.22 -26.70
C TYR A 13 29.85 2.30 -25.72
N PHE A 14 30.30 1.05 -25.55
CA PHE A 14 29.73 0.12 -24.58
C PHE A 14 30.00 0.52 -23.12
N ILE A 15 31.17 1.08 -22.83
CA ILE A 15 31.51 1.59 -21.48
C ILE A 15 30.68 2.84 -21.14
N LEU A 16 30.42 3.71 -22.12
CA LEU A 16 29.53 4.88 -21.95
C LEU A 16 28.05 4.48 -21.76
N LEU A 17 27.60 3.39 -22.37
CA LEU A 17 26.26 2.83 -22.13
C LEU A 17 26.15 2.12 -20.77
N ALA A 18 27.22 1.48 -20.30
CA ALA A 18 27.26 0.84 -18.98
C ALA A 18 27.29 1.86 -17.83
N TRP A 19 27.82 3.07 -18.04
CA TRP A 19 27.89 4.12 -17.02
C TRP A 19 26.63 4.99 -16.84
N ASN A 20 25.58 4.77 -17.62
CA ASN A 20 24.31 5.51 -17.49
C ASN A 20 23.14 4.72 -16.89
N PHE A 21 23.39 3.57 -16.25
CA PHE A 21 22.36 2.84 -15.49
C PHE A 21 22.40 3.04 -13.97
N ASN A 22 23.07 4.09 -13.49
CA ASN A 22 22.67 4.69 -12.21
C ASN A 22 21.36 5.44 -12.44
N LYS A 23 20.26 4.70 -12.62
CA LYS A 23 18.93 5.24 -12.34
C LYS A 23 19.04 5.86 -10.95
N PRO A 24 18.73 7.16 -10.78
CA PRO A 24 18.82 7.79 -9.48
C PRO A 24 18.05 6.91 -8.49
N VAL A 25 18.71 6.55 -7.39
CA VAL A 25 18.12 5.82 -6.27
C VAL A 25 16.81 6.52 -5.97
N TYR A 26 15.71 5.83 -6.32
CA TYR A 26 14.35 6.36 -6.32
C TYR A 26 14.13 7.28 -5.11
N SER A 27 13.98 8.57 -5.35
CA SER A 27 13.60 9.53 -4.32
C SER A 27 12.22 9.13 -3.83
N SER A 28 12.17 8.38 -2.73
CA SER A 28 10.89 8.02 -2.11
C SER A 28 10.21 9.31 -1.68
N ALA A 29 8.96 9.51 -2.08
CA ALA A 29 8.20 10.63 -1.58
C ALA A 29 8.18 10.59 -0.04
N ARG A 30 8.54 11.69 0.62
CA ARG A 30 8.52 11.75 2.08
C ARG A 30 7.22 12.40 2.54
N ILE A 31 6.43 11.66 3.32
CA ILE A 31 5.23 12.20 3.98
C ILE A 31 5.51 12.28 5.47
N LEU A 32 5.56 13.50 6.00
CA LEU A 32 5.87 13.74 7.40
C LEU A 32 4.61 13.68 8.27
N ASN A 33 4.78 13.31 9.54
CA ASN A 33 3.73 13.51 10.54
C ASN A 33 3.46 15.01 10.70
N CYS A 34 2.21 15.38 10.92
CA CYS A 34 1.85 16.77 11.16
C CYS A 34 2.51 17.28 12.45
N ASN A 35 3.10 18.47 12.39
CA ASN A 35 3.83 19.09 13.51
C ASN A 35 3.01 20.20 14.22
N GLY A 36 1.71 20.30 13.93
CA GLY A 36 0.81 21.31 14.50
C GLY A 36 0.64 22.56 13.64
N ALA A 37 1.39 22.74 12.54
CA ALA A 37 1.15 23.80 11.56
C ALA A 37 0.18 23.32 10.46
N ILE A 38 -0.62 24.24 9.89
CA ILE A 38 -1.51 23.90 8.78
C ILE A 38 -0.67 23.58 7.52
N PRO A 39 -0.86 22.42 6.88
CA PRO A 39 -0.19 22.07 5.63
C PRO A 39 -0.51 23.07 4.53
N ARG A 40 0.45 23.32 3.62
CA ARG A 40 0.31 24.38 2.59
C ARG A 40 0.38 23.89 1.15
N LYS A 41 1.14 22.81 0.90
CA LYS A 41 1.38 22.21 -0.43
C LYS A 41 1.59 20.70 -0.35
N THR A 42 2.20 20.24 0.73
CA THR A 42 2.42 18.82 0.99
C THR A 42 1.54 18.39 2.15
N ALA A 43 0.78 17.31 1.95
CA ALA A 43 0.00 16.71 3.02
C ALA A 43 0.92 16.20 4.15
N CYS A 44 0.39 16.14 5.36
CA CYS A 44 1.04 15.50 6.49
C CYS A 44 0.17 14.39 7.07
N LEU A 45 0.77 13.49 7.83
CA LEU A 45 0.09 12.33 8.40
C LEU A 45 -0.43 12.62 9.81
N ILE A 46 -1.66 12.19 10.05
CA ILE A 46 -2.22 11.98 11.39
C ILE A 46 -2.66 10.53 11.55
N ARG A 47 -2.73 10.05 12.78
CA ARG A 47 -3.38 8.76 13.06
C ARG A 47 -4.89 8.91 12.95
N ALA A 48 -5.54 7.95 12.30
CA ALA A 48 -7.00 7.91 12.24
C ALA A 48 -7.61 7.70 13.64
N ASN A 49 -8.76 8.34 13.89
CA ASN A 49 -9.58 8.06 15.07
C ASN A 49 -10.34 6.74 14.91
N SER A 50 -10.89 6.49 13.72
CA SER A 50 -11.49 5.22 13.32
C SER A 50 -11.01 4.87 11.91
N PHE A 51 -10.74 3.59 11.67
CA PHE A 51 -10.37 3.08 10.36
C PHE A 51 -10.89 1.65 10.22
N LYS A 52 -11.92 1.48 9.39
CA LYS A 52 -12.55 0.19 9.10
C LYS A 52 -12.28 -0.17 7.64
N ALA A 53 -11.74 -1.36 7.45
CA ALA A 53 -11.43 -1.95 6.15
C ALA A 53 -11.67 -3.45 6.23
N THR A 54 -12.35 -3.99 5.23
CA THR A 54 -12.67 -5.43 5.16
C THR A 54 -11.64 -6.17 4.33
N ILE A 55 -10.95 -7.13 4.94
CA ILE A 55 -10.05 -8.04 4.21
C ILE A 55 -10.86 -9.18 3.61
N ARG A 56 -10.57 -9.51 2.35
CA ARG A 56 -11.07 -10.69 1.64
C ARG A 56 -10.09 -11.85 1.70
N ARG A 57 -8.80 -11.56 1.55
CA ARG A 57 -7.76 -12.58 1.41
C ARG A 57 -6.40 -12.08 1.86
N ILE A 58 -5.60 -12.94 2.48
CA ILE A 58 -4.18 -12.71 2.79
C ILE A 58 -3.39 -13.94 2.37
N ASP A 59 -2.29 -13.72 1.68
CA ASP A 59 -1.38 -14.77 1.28
C ASP A 59 0.08 -14.36 1.53
N VAL A 60 0.93 -15.33 1.85
CA VAL A 60 2.39 -15.17 1.82
C VAL A 60 2.96 -16.06 0.74
N CYS A 61 3.87 -15.54 -0.09
CA CYS A 61 4.28 -16.19 -1.34
C CYS A 61 5.81 -16.25 -1.48
N GLN A 62 6.31 -17.27 -2.17
CA GLN A 62 7.74 -17.39 -2.48
C GLN A 62 8.18 -16.39 -3.56
N SER A 63 7.30 -16.07 -4.52
CA SER A 63 7.49 -15.04 -5.54
C SER A 63 6.30 -14.08 -5.59
N ASN A 64 6.41 -13.00 -6.38
CA ASN A 64 5.33 -12.02 -6.52
C ASN A 64 4.12 -12.68 -7.23
N PRO A 65 2.96 -12.82 -6.58
CA PRO A 65 1.78 -13.45 -7.18
C PRO A 65 1.14 -12.60 -8.29
N PHE A 66 1.46 -11.31 -8.40
CA PHE A 66 0.87 -10.43 -9.43
C PHE A 66 1.96 -9.59 -10.14
N PRO A 67 2.85 -10.23 -10.92
CA PRO A 67 3.89 -9.52 -11.65
C PRO A 67 3.29 -8.59 -12.72
N ASN A 68 4.07 -7.60 -13.17
CA ASN A 68 3.60 -6.50 -14.02
C ASN A 68 3.05 -6.91 -15.40
N TYR A 69 3.41 -8.08 -15.90
CA TYR A 69 2.96 -8.59 -17.20
C TYR A 69 1.63 -9.37 -17.15
N ARG A 70 1.04 -9.60 -15.97
CA ARG A 70 -0.24 -10.31 -15.82
C ARG A 70 -1.38 -9.33 -15.58
N SER A 71 -2.61 -9.79 -15.85
CA SER A 71 -3.88 -9.10 -15.52
C SER A 71 -4.63 -9.73 -14.34
N SER A 72 -4.16 -10.87 -13.83
CA SER A 72 -4.72 -11.56 -12.67
C SER A 72 -3.60 -12.18 -11.81
N PRO A 73 -3.82 -12.35 -10.50
CA PRO A 73 -2.84 -12.97 -9.62
C PRO A 73 -2.75 -14.48 -9.83
N ASP A 74 -1.53 -15.02 -9.72
CA ASP A 74 -1.21 -16.45 -9.81
C ASP A 74 -0.65 -16.96 -8.49
N PHE A 75 -1.56 -17.23 -7.55
CA PHE A 75 -1.18 -17.71 -6.21
C PHE A 75 -0.55 -19.10 -6.22
N SER A 76 -0.95 -19.95 -7.17
CA SER A 76 -0.42 -21.32 -7.29
C SER A 76 1.01 -21.31 -7.81
N GLY A 77 1.25 -20.62 -8.93
CA GLY A 77 2.59 -20.45 -9.51
C GLY A 77 3.56 -19.75 -8.57
N ALA A 78 3.06 -18.82 -7.75
CA ALA A 78 3.85 -18.12 -6.73
C ALA A 78 4.03 -18.89 -5.40
N LYS A 79 3.51 -20.13 -5.32
CA LYS A 79 3.60 -21.03 -4.16
C LYS A 79 3.12 -20.37 -2.87
N CYS A 80 1.98 -19.69 -2.95
CA CYS A 80 1.44 -18.95 -1.82
C CYS A 80 0.78 -19.86 -0.77
N ILE A 81 0.96 -19.51 0.50
CA ILE A 81 0.16 -20.02 1.62
C ILE A 81 -0.98 -19.03 1.83
N ASN A 82 -2.22 -19.53 1.81
CA ASN A 82 -3.39 -18.72 2.15
C ASN A 82 -3.51 -18.65 3.68
N LEU A 83 -3.25 -17.47 4.24
CA LEU A 83 -3.34 -17.22 5.69
C LEU A 83 -4.74 -16.82 6.12
N LEU A 84 -5.54 -16.30 5.19
CA LEU A 84 -6.92 -15.95 5.40
C LEU A 84 -7.68 -15.95 4.08
N ASN A 85 -8.85 -16.60 4.07
CA ASN A 85 -9.84 -16.52 3.01
C ASN A 85 -11.23 -16.34 3.62
N SER A 86 -11.62 -15.09 3.93
CA SER A 86 -12.97 -14.81 4.40
C SER A 86 -13.92 -14.78 3.24
N GLU A 87 -14.78 -15.78 3.08
CA GLU A 87 -15.96 -15.65 2.22
C GLU A 87 -16.69 -14.33 2.52
N LEU A 88 -17.37 -13.77 1.51
CA LEU A 88 -17.91 -12.40 1.50
C LEU A 88 -18.77 -12.01 2.72
N SER A 89 -19.25 -12.99 3.49
CA SER A 89 -20.10 -12.90 4.68
C SER A 89 -19.36 -12.72 6.00
N SER A 90 -18.08 -13.11 6.14
CA SER A 90 -17.30 -12.90 7.37
C SER A 90 -16.52 -11.58 7.30
N GLN A 91 -17.00 -10.55 7.98
CA GLN A 91 -16.28 -9.28 8.11
C GLN A 91 -15.01 -9.48 8.95
N ASN A 92 -13.85 -9.47 8.30
CA ASN A 92 -12.55 -9.39 8.96
C ASN A 92 -12.05 -7.95 8.95
N ASP A 93 -12.39 -7.23 10.01
CA ASP A 93 -11.92 -5.86 10.21
C ASP A 93 -10.52 -5.84 10.85
N LEU A 94 -9.62 -5.03 10.27
CA LEU A 94 -8.30 -4.72 10.84
C LEU A 94 -8.46 -3.71 11.96
N ASN A 95 -8.82 -4.14 13.17
CA ASN A 95 -8.94 -3.23 14.30
C ASN A 95 -7.61 -3.07 15.06
N GLU A 96 -6.74 -4.08 15.03
CA GLU A 96 -5.45 -4.15 15.74
C GLU A 96 -4.41 -4.99 14.98
N ASN A 97 -3.26 -5.26 15.61
CA ASN A 97 -2.29 -6.25 15.12
C ASN A 97 -2.99 -7.62 15.02
N LYS A 98 -3.21 -8.10 13.80
CA LYS A 98 -3.81 -9.42 13.58
C LYS A 98 -2.71 -10.47 13.50
N LYS A 99 -2.95 -11.60 14.14
CA LYS A 99 -2.12 -12.81 14.04
C LYS A 99 -2.81 -13.79 13.09
N PHE A 100 -2.04 -14.33 12.15
CA PHE A 100 -2.49 -15.36 11.23
C PHE A 100 -1.62 -16.60 11.46
N TYR A 101 -2.17 -17.55 12.20
CA TYR A 101 -1.48 -18.78 12.56
C TYR A 101 -1.31 -19.68 11.35
N LEU A 102 -0.12 -20.29 11.24
CA LEU A 102 0.08 -21.43 10.37
C LEU A 102 -0.64 -22.61 11.01
N SER A 103 -1.38 -23.35 10.18
CA SER A 103 -2.09 -24.54 10.59
C SER A 103 -1.47 -25.75 9.89
N GLU A 104 -1.49 -26.91 10.54
CA GLU A 104 -0.84 -28.14 10.05
C GLU A 104 -1.42 -28.63 8.71
N ASP A 105 -2.69 -28.30 8.43
CA ASP A 105 -3.39 -28.62 7.18
C ASP A 105 -2.98 -27.73 5.99
N MET A 106 -2.24 -26.65 6.23
CA MET A 106 -1.74 -25.79 5.18
C MET A 106 -0.65 -26.51 4.36
N ASN A 107 -0.75 -26.44 3.03
CA ASN A 107 0.26 -26.96 2.12
C ASN A 107 1.45 -25.99 2.04
N ILE A 108 2.41 -26.12 2.95
CA ILE A 108 3.57 -25.24 3.05
C ILE A 108 4.73 -25.83 2.26
N LYS A 109 5.01 -25.22 1.10
CA LYS A 109 6.16 -25.62 0.27
C LYS A 109 7.45 -25.13 0.90
N LYS A 110 8.43 -26.02 1.05
CA LYS A 110 9.77 -25.66 1.51
C LYS A 110 10.35 -24.52 0.67
N GLY A 111 10.84 -23.47 1.32
CA GLY A 111 11.54 -22.37 0.65
C GLY A 111 11.39 -21.02 1.35
N GLY A 112 11.99 -19.99 0.73
CA GLY A 112 11.95 -18.61 1.18
C GLY A 112 10.69 -17.90 0.69
N TYR A 113 9.84 -17.50 1.63
CA TYR A 113 8.67 -16.66 1.41
C TYR A 113 9.08 -15.19 1.46
N SER A 114 8.96 -14.51 0.33
CA SER A 114 9.51 -13.16 0.11
C SER A 114 8.44 -12.11 -0.09
N PHE A 115 7.17 -12.48 -0.22
CA PHE A 115 6.07 -11.55 -0.49
C PHE A 115 4.89 -11.80 0.44
N ILE A 116 4.19 -10.73 0.79
CA ILE A 116 2.84 -10.79 1.35
C ILE A 116 1.90 -10.05 0.41
N SER A 117 0.76 -10.66 0.12
CA SER A 117 -0.34 -10.03 -0.61
C SER A 117 -1.62 -9.97 0.22
N ILE A 118 -2.37 -8.88 0.06
CA ILE A 118 -3.63 -8.65 0.77
C ILE A 118 -4.67 -8.13 -0.23
N ILE A 119 -5.88 -8.68 -0.15
CA ILE A 119 -7.03 -8.21 -0.93
C ILE A 119 -8.03 -7.57 0.03
N PHE A 120 -8.31 -6.29 -0.17
CA PHE A 120 -9.38 -5.57 0.53
C PHE A 120 -10.60 -5.40 -0.34
N LYS A 121 -11.80 -5.35 0.26
CA LYS A 121 -12.91 -4.63 -0.39
C LYS A 121 -12.46 -3.19 -0.62
N ASN A 122 -12.82 -2.60 -1.76
CA ASN A 122 -12.37 -1.26 -2.08
C ASN A 122 -13.07 -0.13 -1.30
N ASN A 123 -13.89 -0.50 -0.32
CA ASN A 123 -14.67 0.43 0.48
C ASN A 123 -14.06 0.58 1.87
N PHE A 124 -13.79 1.82 2.27
CA PHE A 124 -13.15 2.17 3.54
C PHE A 124 -14.02 3.15 4.30
N THR A 125 -14.09 2.99 5.62
CA THR A 125 -14.78 3.92 6.50
C THR A 125 -13.80 4.49 7.51
N VAL A 126 -13.62 5.80 7.51
CA VAL A 126 -12.57 6.46 8.31
C VAL A 126 -13.05 7.73 8.99
N SER A 127 -12.41 8.07 10.10
CA SER A 127 -12.58 9.37 10.76
C SER A 127 -11.26 9.87 11.35
N GLY A 128 -11.12 11.19 11.42
CA GLY A 128 -9.87 11.84 11.85
C GLY A 128 -10.10 13.24 12.38
N LYS A 129 -9.18 13.68 13.25
CA LYS A 129 -9.13 15.05 13.74
C LYS A 129 -7.71 15.59 13.72
N TYR A 130 -7.59 16.89 13.42
CA TYR A 130 -6.33 17.62 13.42
C TYR A 130 -6.45 18.91 14.23
N LYS A 131 -5.39 19.27 14.96
CA LYS A 131 -5.30 20.52 15.73
C LYS A 131 -4.16 21.36 15.17
N SER A 132 -4.42 22.65 14.96
CA SER A 132 -3.39 23.64 14.67
C SER A 132 -3.73 24.93 15.42
N GLY A 133 -2.83 25.37 16.31
CA GLY A 133 -3.09 26.49 17.21
C GLY A 133 -4.37 26.29 18.05
N ASN A 134 -5.27 27.28 18.00
CA ASN A 134 -6.54 27.28 18.72
C ASN A 134 -7.71 26.67 17.93
N TYR A 135 -7.43 26.09 16.76
CA TYR A 135 -8.44 25.51 15.89
C TYR A 135 -8.29 24.00 15.77
N PHE A 136 -9.44 23.37 15.62
CA PHE A 136 -9.61 21.94 15.41
C PHE A 136 -10.34 21.73 14.09
N TRP A 137 -9.90 20.73 13.33
CA TRP A 137 -10.56 20.26 12.13
C TRP A 137 -10.90 18.79 12.30
N ALA A 138 -12.11 18.41 11.92
CA ALA A 138 -12.59 17.04 12.02
C ALA A 138 -13.25 16.60 10.71
N THR A 139 -13.22 15.30 10.44
CA THR A 139 -13.94 14.72 9.30
C THR A 139 -15.45 14.88 9.46
N SER A 140 -16.17 15.10 8.35
CA SER A 140 -17.64 15.07 8.28
C SER A 140 -18.13 13.84 7.53
N LYS A 141 -19.45 13.56 7.59
CA LYS A 141 -20.09 12.48 6.83
C LYS A 141 -20.11 12.74 5.31
N GLU A 142 -19.93 13.99 4.87
CA GLU A 142 -20.01 14.38 3.47
C GLU A 142 -18.75 14.01 2.68
N GLY A 143 -17.67 13.63 3.36
CA GLY A 143 -16.46 13.12 2.74
C GLY A 143 -15.20 13.94 3.04
N PRO A 144 -14.08 13.63 2.36
CA PRO A 144 -12.74 14.06 2.76
C PRO A 144 -12.49 15.56 2.59
N THR A 145 -13.25 16.28 1.76
CA THR A 145 -13.07 17.73 1.50
C THR A 145 -14.00 18.61 2.33
N LYS A 146 -14.99 18.02 3.01
CA LYS A 146 -15.93 18.73 3.87
C LYS A 146 -15.50 18.60 5.32
N VAL A 147 -14.45 19.30 5.69
CA VAL A 147 -13.91 19.27 7.06
C VAL A 147 -14.64 20.28 7.95
N ILE A 148 -14.94 19.89 9.19
CA ILE A 148 -15.61 20.74 10.17
C ILE A 148 -14.54 21.46 10.97
N GLN A 149 -14.52 22.80 10.92
CA GLN A 149 -13.66 23.63 11.74
C GLN A 149 -14.36 24.01 13.05
N SER A 150 -13.62 24.01 14.15
CA SER A 150 -14.10 24.44 15.47
C SER A 150 -12.99 25.11 16.27
N LYS A 151 -13.34 26.03 17.18
CA LYS A 151 -12.44 26.55 18.23
C LYS A 151 -12.42 25.65 19.47
N SER A 152 -13.34 24.70 19.56
CA SER A 152 -13.46 23.74 20.67
C SER A 152 -13.03 22.34 20.25
N ASN A 153 -12.29 21.66 21.13
CA ASN A 153 -11.85 20.26 20.97
C ASN A 153 -13.01 19.25 21.05
N ILE A 154 -14.24 19.71 21.33
CA ILE A 154 -15.43 18.86 21.47
C ILE A 154 -15.92 18.32 20.12
N SER A 155 -15.36 18.78 18.99
CA SER A 155 -15.69 18.25 17.67
C SER A 155 -15.31 16.76 17.56
N ILE A 156 -16.30 15.89 17.72
CA ILE A 156 -16.16 14.45 17.51
C ILE A 156 -16.08 14.20 15.99
N PRO A 157 -14.98 13.61 15.49
CA PRO A 157 -14.83 13.35 14.07
C PRO A 157 -15.86 12.32 13.61
N LYS A 158 -16.59 12.64 12.54
CA LYS A 158 -17.60 11.76 11.96
C LYS A 158 -16.97 10.84 10.93
N GLU A 159 -17.40 9.59 10.91
CA GLU A 159 -16.99 8.63 9.88
C GLU A 159 -17.57 9.03 8.52
N PHE A 160 -16.74 8.97 7.48
CA PHE A 160 -17.18 8.98 6.08
C PHE A 160 -16.77 7.70 5.39
N ASN A 161 -17.50 7.38 4.34
CA ASN A 161 -17.26 6.25 3.49
C ASN A 161 -16.53 6.71 2.21
N THR A 162 -15.49 6.00 1.80
CA THR A 162 -14.78 6.27 0.55
C THR A 162 -14.44 4.99 -0.18
N LYS A 163 -14.68 5.00 -1.49
CA LYS A 163 -14.34 3.89 -2.39
C LYS A 163 -13.07 4.24 -3.14
N LEU A 164 -12.07 3.37 -3.04
CA LEU A 164 -10.89 3.44 -3.89
C LEU A 164 -11.24 2.74 -5.22
N THR A 165 -11.59 3.53 -6.23
CA THR A 165 -11.91 3.04 -7.58
C THR A 165 -10.69 2.99 -8.48
N ASN A 166 -9.64 3.71 -8.11
CA ASN A 166 -8.32 3.66 -8.69
C ASN A 166 -7.33 4.05 -7.59
N TRP A 167 -6.09 3.57 -7.68
CA TRP A 167 -5.03 4.13 -6.84
C TRP A 167 -4.35 5.33 -7.49
N ARG A 168 -4.64 5.60 -8.77
CA ARG A 168 -3.95 6.62 -9.58
C ARG A 168 -4.76 7.88 -9.82
N GLY A 169 -6.03 7.93 -9.40
CA GLY A 169 -6.94 8.97 -9.85
C GLY A 169 -7.47 8.77 -11.27
N GLU A 170 -8.43 9.59 -11.66
CA GLU A 170 -8.91 9.61 -13.04
C GLU A 170 -7.79 10.26 -13.89
N LYS A 171 -7.32 9.58 -14.93
CA LYS A 171 -6.18 10.01 -15.79
C LYS A 171 -4.77 9.88 -15.19
N ASN A 172 -4.58 9.15 -14.10
CA ASN A 172 -3.24 8.83 -13.56
C ASN A 172 -2.42 10.02 -13.01
N ILE A 173 -3.09 11.12 -12.64
CA ILE A 173 -2.45 12.36 -12.16
C ILE A 173 -2.73 12.65 -10.68
N ASP A 174 -3.71 11.98 -10.07
CA ASP A 174 -4.20 12.41 -8.74
C ASP A 174 -3.37 11.83 -7.59
N ASN A 175 -2.64 10.73 -7.80
CA ASN A 175 -1.78 10.16 -6.76
C ASN A 175 -0.28 10.43 -7.03
N LYS A 176 0.22 11.50 -6.43
CA LYS A 176 1.63 11.92 -6.49
C LYS A 176 2.64 10.91 -5.89
N TYR A 177 2.18 9.89 -5.17
CA TYR A 177 3.03 8.83 -4.61
C TYR A 177 3.16 7.62 -5.52
N CYS A 178 2.44 7.64 -6.63
CA CYS A 178 2.34 6.53 -7.54
C CYS A 178 3.40 6.63 -8.65
N VAL A 179 4.31 5.67 -8.70
CA VAL A 179 5.23 5.53 -9.84
C VAL A 179 4.62 4.54 -10.82
N ASN A 180 4.46 4.96 -12.08
CA ASN A 180 4.11 4.03 -13.15
C ASN A 180 5.38 3.33 -13.64
N ASN A 181 5.51 2.05 -13.34
CA ASN A 181 6.67 1.24 -13.71
C ASN A 181 6.49 0.50 -15.06
N GLY A 182 5.62 0.99 -15.94
CA GLY A 182 5.25 0.30 -17.18
C GLY A 182 4.13 -0.73 -16.98
N GLY A 183 3.33 -0.55 -15.93
CA GLY A 183 2.16 -1.38 -15.65
C GLY A 183 0.91 -0.98 -16.43
N THR A 184 -0.15 -1.69 -16.09
CA THR A 184 -1.53 -1.64 -16.57
C THR A 184 -2.33 -0.42 -16.06
N THR A 185 -3.65 -0.39 -16.32
CA THR A 185 -4.52 0.77 -16.11
C THR A 185 -4.75 1.15 -14.64
N SER A 186 -4.62 0.22 -13.69
CA SER A 186 -4.87 0.48 -12.26
C SER A 186 -3.64 0.35 -11.36
N ARG A 187 -2.58 -0.30 -11.85
CA ARG A 187 -1.37 -0.61 -11.09
C ARG A 187 -0.61 0.62 -10.62
N CYS A 188 -0.23 0.60 -9.35
CA CYS A 188 0.49 1.67 -8.70
C CYS A 188 1.62 1.15 -7.83
N ASP A 189 2.87 1.46 -8.18
CA ASP A 189 3.99 1.22 -7.27
C ASP A 189 4.14 2.42 -6.34
N LEU A 190 3.80 2.19 -5.08
CA LEU A 190 3.88 3.16 -4.01
C LEU A 190 5.25 3.06 -3.36
N GLN A 191 5.98 4.18 -3.39
CA GLN A 191 7.26 4.30 -2.70
C GLN A 191 7.31 5.57 -1.87
N TYR A 192 7.23 5.42 -0.55
CA TYR A 192 7.25 6.56 0.38
C TYR A 192 7.86 6.19 1.73
N ASN A 193 8.55 7.13 2.37
CA ASN A 193 9.19 6.91 3.69
C ASN A 193 10.00 5.59 3.80
N GLY A 194 10.69 5.19 2.72
CA GLY A 194 11.43 3.92 2.65
C GLY A 194 10.57 2.65 2.52
N PHE A 195 9.25 2.76 2.52
CA PHE A 195 8.31 1.66 2.28
C PHE A 195 7.99 1.51 0.79
N LYS A 196 7.91 0.27 0.31
CA LYS A 196 7.59 -0.09 -1.08
C LYS A 196 6.44 -1.09 -1.10
N MET A 197 5.48 -0.86 -1.98
CA MET A 197 4.31 -1.72 -2.15
C MET A 197 3.68 -1.47 -3.51
N THR A 198 3.13 -2.51 -4.13
CA THR A 198 2.29 -2.35 -5.33
C THR A 198 0.82 -2.48 -4.94
N GLY A 199 -0.01 -1.53 -5.39
CA GLY A 199 -1.46 -1.58 -5.30
C GLY A 199 -2.11 -1.73 -6.69
N ILE A 200 -3.14 -2.56 -6.82
CA ILE A 200 -3.84 -2.85 -8.09
C ILE A 200 -5.34 -2.90 -7.82
N GLY A 201 -6.15 -2.26 -8.66
CA GLY A 201 -7.61 -2.38 -8.60
C GLY A 201 -8.07 -3.66 -9.29
N MET A 202 -9.04 -4.38 -8.72
CA MET A 202 -9.58 -5.60 -9.32
C MET A 202 -11.10 -5.60 -9.32
N ASP A 203 -11.70 -6.28 -10.30
CA ASP A 203 -13.13 -6.59 -10.34
C ASP A 203 -13.48 -7.83 -9.51
N SER A 204 -14.74 -8.26 -9.57
CA SER A 204 -15.25 -9.41 -8.81
C SER A 204 -14.55 -10.73 -9.13
N ASN A 205 -13.92 -10.86 -10.30
CA ASN A 205 -13.26 -12.08 -10.76
C ASN A 205 -11.74 -12.05 -10.46
N PHE A 206 -11.28 -11.09 -9.66
CA PHE A 206 -9.85 -10.83 -9.42
C PHE A 206 -9.06 -10.53 -10.70
N ILE A 207 -9.73 -9.99 -11.72
CA ILE A 207 -9.09 -9.44 -12.91
C ILE A 207 -8.87 -7.95 -12.67
N GLU A 208 -7.72 -7.45 -13.12
CA GLU A 208 -7.42 -6.03 -13.01
C GLU A 208 -8.51 -5.14 -13.61
N ALA A 209 -8.91 -4.12 -12.85
CA ALA A 209 -9.93 -3.16 -13.26
C ALA A 209 -9.70 -1.78 -12.63
N SER A 210 -10.24 -0.76 -13.30
CA SER A 210 -10.23 0.62 -12.85
C SER A 210 -11.64 1.22 -12.81
N GLY A 211 -11.80 2.28 -12.03
CA GLY A 211 -13.04 3.05 -11.94
C GLY A 211 -14.16 2.27 -11.25
N ASN A 212 -15.39 2.41 -11.76
CA ASN A 212 -16.57 1.80 -11.14
C ASN A 212 -16.58 0.26 -11.17
N ARG A 213 -15.74 -0.34 -12.02
CA ARG A 213 -15.56 -1.80 -12.08
C ARG A 213 -14.77 -2.36 -10.91
N THR A 214 -13.94 -1.54 -10.27
CA THR A 214 -13.12 -1.97 -9.13
C THR A 214 -14.00 -2.32 -7.93
N LYS A 215 -13.86 -3.56 -7.44
CA LYS A 215 -14.52 -4.10 -6.24
C LYS A 215 -13.52 -4.39 -5.13
N TYR A 216 -12.27 -4.67 -5.51
CA TYR A 216 -11.21 -4.99 -4.57
C TYR A 216 -9.95 -4.16 -4.85
N MET A 217 -9.17 -3.95 -3.79
CA MET A 217 -7.81 -3.43 -3.87
C MET A 217 -6.85 -4.56 -3.50
N PHE A 218 -6.04 -4.97 -4.46
CA PHE A 218 -4.92 -5.89 -4.25
C PHE A 218 -3.69 -5.09 -3.82
N PHE A 219 -3.00 -5.55 -2.80
CA PHE A 219 -1.71 -5.03 -2.39
C PHE A 219 -0.69 -6.15 -2.30
N VAL A 220 0.55 -5.87 -2.70
CA VAL A 220 1.69 -6.76 -2.49
C VAL A 220 2.91 -5.97 -2.04
N SER A 221 3.64 -6.49 -1.07
CA SER A 221 4.96 -5.98 -0.68
C SER A 221 5.93 -7.11 -0.43
N GLU A 222 7.21 -6.80 -0.51
CA GLU A 222 8.27 -7.71 -0.09
C GLU A 222 8.30 -7.84 1.45
N LEU A 223 8.61 -9.05 1.91
CA LEU A 223 8.95 -9.33 3.30
C LEU A 223 10.43 -9.03 3.52
N SER A 224 10.73 -8.36 4.63
CA SER A 224 12.11 -8.07 5.02
C SER A 224 12.26 -8.36 6.52
N PRO A 225 12.96 -9.45 6.91
CA PRO A 225 13.66 -10.41 6.06
C PRO A 225 12.73 -11.42 5.35
N ILE A 226 13.28 -12.20 4.41
CA ILE A 226 12.64 -13.39 3.83
C ILE A 226 12.38 -14.41 4.95
N VAL A 227 11.24 -15.09 4.89
CA VAL A 227 10.85 -16.11 5.88
C VAL A 227 11.01 -17.51 5.28
N ASN A 228 11.91 -18.31 5.83
CA ASN A 228 12.09 -19.69 5.39
C ASN A 228 11.11 -20.61 6.13
N LEU A 229 10.22 -21.27 5.38
CA LEU A 229 9.23 -22.19 5.93
C LEU A 229 9.36 -23.58 5.30
N ASN A 230 8.77 -24.56 5.95
CA ASN A 230 8.58 -25.93 5.46
C ASN A 230 7.25 -26.48 6.01
N GLN A 231 6.89 -27.72 5.67
CA GLN A 231 5.61 -28.32 6.07
C GLN A 231 5.40 -28.40 7.60
N ASN A 232 6.47 -28.40 8.39
CA ASN A 232 6.44 -28.50 9.84
C ASN A 232 6.63 -27.13 10.52
N ALA A 233 6.48 -26.03 9.78
CA ALA A 233 6.66 -24.70 10.34
C ALA A 233 5.48 -24.31 11.24
N GLU A 234 5.78 -23.97 12.49
CA GLU A 234 4.80 -23.54 13.48
C GLU A 234 4.91 -22.03 13.76
N GLY A 235 3.82 -21.41 14.22
CA GLY A 235 3.78 -20.00 14.60
C GLY A 235 2.83 -19.18 13.72
N TYR A 236 3.08 -17.87 13.62
CA TYR A 236 2.12 -16.97 12.97
C TYR A 236 2.77 -15.78 12.27
N PHE A 237 2.05 -15.27 11.26
CA PHE A 237 2.33 -13.95 10.70
C PHE A 237 1.56 -12.88 11.47
N SER A 238 2.28 -11.92 12.04
CA SER A 238 1.70 -10.71 12.62
C SER A 238 1.63 -9.61 11.56
N LEU A 239 0.43 -9.09 11.32
CA LEU A 239 0.16 -7.98 10.42
C LEU A 239 -0.30 -6.76 11.20
N ASN A 240 0.42 -5.65 11.05
CA ASN A 240 0.04 -4.35 11.59
C ASN A 240 -0.19 -3.35 10.46
N LEU A 241 -1.42 -2.85 10.32
CA LEU A 241 -1.73 -1.77 9.39
C LEU A 241 -1.56 -0.40 10.07
N GLU A 242 -0.67 0.44 9.53
CA GLU A 242 -0.59 1.85 9.93
C GLU A 242 -1.81 2.62 9.40
N LYS A 243 -2.75 2.91 10.29
CA LYS A 243 -4.03 3.59 10.01
C LYS A 243 -3.85 5.10 10.02
N ASN A 244 -3.22 5.64 8.99
CA ASN A 244 -2.98 7.07 8.87
C ASN A 244 -3.97 7.74 7.91
N LEU A 245 -4.18 9.03 8.14
CA LEU A 245 -4.90 9.94 7.25
C LEU A 245 -3.96 11.05 6.81
N GLU A 246 -4.18 11.54 5.60
CA GLU A 246 -3.53 12.73 5.08
C GLU A 246 -4.35 13.97 5.42
N VAL A 247 -3.69 14.95 6.01
CA VAL A 247 -4.23 16.30 6.21
C VAL A 247 -3.63 17.20 5.15
N TYR A 248 -4.50 17.83 4.36
CA TYR A 248 -4.12 18.82 3.35
C TYR A 248 -4.73 20.18 3.71
N GLY A 249 -4.01 21.24 3.36
CA GLY A 249 -4.46 22.61 3.58
C GLY A 249 -3.76 23.59 2.64
N ASN A 250 -4.17 24.85 2.75
CA ASN A 250 -3.62 25.97 1.98
C ASN A 250 -2.71 26.89 2.83
N GLY A 251 -2.32 26.43 4.03
CA GLY A 251 -1.54 27.18 5.02
C GLY A 251 -2.36 28.10 5.92
N SER A 252 -3.63 28.38 5.58
CA SER A 252 -4.55 29.16 6.40
C SER A 252 -5.65 28.30 7.02
N ALA A 253 -6.10 27.26 6.30
CA ALA A 253 -7.08 26.30 6.76
C ALA A 253 -6.73 24.89 6.26
N VAL A 254 -7.16 23.88 7.02
CA VAL A 254 -7.26 22.51 6.50
C VAL A 254 -8.42 22.49 5.52
N THR A 255 -8.18 21.93 4.34
CA THR A 255 -9.17 21.81 3.27
C THR A 255 -9.56 20.36 3.00
N SER A 256 -8.76 19.40 3.46
CA SER A 256 -9.11 17.99 3.36
C SER A 256 -8.46 17.12 4.44
N ILE A 257 -9.18 16.07 4.86
CA ILE A 257 -8.66 14.94 5.61
C ILE A 257 -9.06 13.66 4.87
N SER A 258 -8.10 12.94 4.27
CA SER A 258 -8.33 11.77 3.40
C SER A 258 -7.54 10.54 3.85
N ILE A 259 -7.79 9.37 3.25
CA ILE A 259 -7.00 8.16 3.51
C ILE A 259 -5.56 8.36 3.02
N ALA A 260 -4.58 8.01 3.86
CA ALA A 260 -3.18 7.99 3.47
C ALA A 260 -2.80 6.69 2.74
N PRO A 261 -1.68 6.67 1.99
CA PRO A 261 -1.11 5.43 1.49
C PRO A 261 -0.95 4.36 2.59
N PHE A 262 -1.33 3.13 2.27
CA PHE A 262 -1.30 2.01 3.22
C PHE A 262 0.13 1.56 3.49
N LYS A 263 0.44 1.34 4.78
CA LYS A 263 1.65 0.65 5.20
C LYS A 263 1.27 -0.49 6.12
N PHE A 264 1.40 -1.70 5.62
CA PHE A 264 1.32 -2.88 6.46
C PHE A 264 2.71 -3.38 6.80
N LYS A 265 2.94 -3.58 8.10
CA LYS A 265 4.15 -4.20 8.64
C LYS A 265 3.84 -5.65 8.95
N THR A 266 4.61 -6.53 8.36
CA THR A 266 4.45 -7.97 8.51
C THR A 266 5.69 -8.56 9.16
N ARG A 267 5.50 -9.44 10.13
CA ARG A 267 6.58 -10.21 10.76
C ARG A 267 6.10 -11.64 10.98
N TYR A 268 6.99 -12.60 10.76
CA TYR A 268 6.76 -13.98 11.18
C TYR A 268 7.34 -14.18 12.57
N ILE A 269 6.61 -14.90 13.42
CA ILE A 269 7.01 -15.29 14.76
C ILE A 269 6.92 -16.81 14.81
N SER A 270 8.08 -17.46 14.89
CA SER A 270 8.18 -18.91 15.10
C SER A 270 7.76 -19.25 16.52
N GLU A 271 6.95 -20.28 16.68
CA GLU A 271 6.58 -20.84 17.98
C GLU A 271 7.27 -22.18 18.27
N ALA A 272 8.18 -22.62 17.40
CA ALA A 272 9.00 -23.80 17.61
C ALA A 272 9.70 -23.75 18.98
N GLN A 273 9.45 -24.78 19.79
CA GLN A 273 10.13 -25.08 21.07
C GLN A 273 11.55 -25.59 20.82
#